data_AF-A0A8T6WCN6-F1
#
_entry.id   AF-A0A8T6WCN6-F1
#
_cell.length_a   1.000
_cell.length_b   1.000
_cell.length_c   1.000
_cell.angle_alpha   90.00
_cell.angle_beta   90.00
_cell.angle_gamma   90.00
#
_symmetry.space_group_name_H-M   'P 1'
#
loop_
_entity.id
_entity.type
_entity.pdbx_description
1 polymer ?
#
loop_
_entity_poly.entity_id
_entity_poly.type
_entity_poly.pdbx_seq_one_letter_code
_entity_poly.pdbx_strand_id
1 'polypeptide(L)'
;MVMFGISVPTGREGLMVPPGFASKETIVDAAVLAEEYDYDSVWGNDHITVQDYVKPISPQSSFFSPLISLASISSVTERIKLGI
;
A
#
# COMPACT_ATOMS: atom_id res chain seq x y z
N MET A 1 21.63 12.13 -7.31
CA MET A 1 20.63 11.40 -8.12
C MET A 1 19.33 11.39 -7.34
N VAL A 2 18.19 11.63 -7.98
CA VAL A 2 16.87 11.62 -7.30
C VAL A 2 16.34 10.18 -7.32
N MET A 3 15.76 9.73 -6.20
CA MET A 3 15.10 8.43 -6.08
C MET A 3 13.59 8.61 -6.10
N PHE A 4 12.88 7.66 -6.70
CA PHE A 4 11.42 7.64 -6.80
C PHE A 4 10.85 6.42 -6.08
N GLY A 5 9.81 6.63 -5.30
CA GLY A 5 9.08 5.56 -4.63
C GLY A 5 7.59 5.72 -4.77
N ILE A 6 6.87 4.60 -4.66
CA ILE A 6 5.41 4.60 -4.60
C ILE A 6 4.94 4.26 -3.19
N SER A 7 3.69 4.58 -2.89
CA SER A 7 3.06 4.06 -1.67
C SER A 7 1.86 3.20 -2.00
N VAL A 8 1.86 2.00 -1.42
CA VAL A 8 0.81 1.00 -1.59
C VAL A 8 -0.38 1.31 -0.67
N PRO A 9 -1.61 0.94 -1.05
CA PRO A 9 -2.81 1.40 -0.36
C PRO A 9 -3.15 0.59 0.92
N THR A 10 -2.18 0.34 1.80
CA THR A 10 -2.39 -0.48 3.02
C THR A 10 -3.30 0.20 4.05
N GLY A 11 -3.39 1.52 4.10
CA GLY A 11 -4.23 2.23 5.07
C GLY A 11 -4.77 3.54 4.54
N ARG A 12 -5.09 3.57 3.24
CA ARG A 12 -5.32 4.82 2.50
C ARG A 12 -6.76 5.00 2.01
N GLU A 13 -7.59 3.96 2.14
CA GLU A 13 -8.98 4.02 1.68
C GLU A 13 -9.82 5.01 2.48
N GLY A 14 -10.51 5.90 1.77
CA GLY A 14 -11.26 6.99 2.40
C GLY A 14 -10.38 8.17 2.83
N LEU A 15 -9.05 8.10 2.63
CA LEU A 15 -8.10 9.20 2.88
C LEU A 15 -7.48 9.74 1.59
N MET A 16 -6.89 8.85 0.79
CA MET A 16 -6.14 9.19 -0.44
C MET A 16 -6.64 8.41 -1.65
N VAL A 17 -7.28 7.26 -1.45
CA VAL A 17 -7.89 6.46 -2.52
C VAL A 17 -9.37 6.19 -2.18
N PRO A 18 -10.23 5.96 -3.19
CA PRO A 18 -11.64 5.64 -2.96
C PRO A 18 -11.80 4.35 -2.13
N PRO A 19 -12.86 4.23 -1.32
CA PRO A 19 -13.19 2.97 -0.67
C PRO A 19 -13.50 1.86 -1.68
N GLY A 20 -13.04 0.64 -1.40
CA GLY A 20 -13.14 -0.52 -2.30
C GLY A 20 -12.07 -0.57 -3.41
N PHE A 21 -11.08 0.32 -3.38
CA PHE A 21 -9.93 0.32 -4.30
C PHE A 21 -8.83 -0.66 -3.87
N ALA A 22 -8.55 -0.74 -2.59
CA ALA A 22 -7.44 -1.49 -2.02
C ALA A 22 -7.86 -2.95 -1.77
N SER A 23 -7.19 -3.86 -2.45
CA SER A 23 -7.22 -5.29 -2.14
C SER A 23 -5.82 -5.83 -1.86
N LYS A 24 -5.73 -7.11 -1.46
CA LYS A 24 -4.45 -7.80 -1.31
C LYS A 24 -3.69 -7.82 -2.63
N GLU A 25 -4.41 -8.06 -3.73
CA GLU A 25 -3.92 -8.10 -5.09
C GLU A 25 -3.43 -6.71 -5.52
N THR A 26 -4.24 -5.65 -5.31
CA THR A 26 -3.82 -4.28 -5.65
C THR A 26 -2.51 -3.87 -4.96
N ILE A 27 -2.30 -4.27 -3.70
CA ILE A 27 -1.07 -3.98 -2.96
C ILE A 27 0.14 -4.68 -3.58
N VAL A 28 0.00 -5.97 -3.91
CA VAL A 28 1.11 -6.77 -4.47
C VAL A 28 1.39 -6.36 -5.92
N ASP A 29 0.35 -6.24 -6.74
CA ASP A 29 0.46 -5.89 -8.16
C ASP A 29 1.10 -4.51 -8.35
N ALA A 30 0.75 -3.53 -7.49
CA ALA A 30 1.36 -2.20 -7.53
C ALA A 30 2.88 -2.25 -7.25
N ALA A 31 3.32 -3.11 -6.34
CA ALA A 31 4.73 -3.25 -6.02
C ALA A 31 5.52 -3.98 -7.12
N VAL A 32 4.93 -5.03 -7.71
CA VAL A 32 5.51 -5.73 -8.86
C VAL A 32 5.68 -4.75 -10.03
N LEU A 33 4.63 -3.99 -10.37
CA LEU A 33 4.70 -2.97 -11.42
C LEU A 33 5.73 -1.89 -11.11
N ALA A 34 5.85 -1.46 -9.85
CA ALA A 34 6.87 -0.49 -9.45
C ALA A 34 8.28 -1.02 -9.68
N GLU A 35 8.54 -2.30 -9.38
CA GLU A 35 9.82 -2.95 -9.66
C GLU A 35 10.09 -3.10 -11.16
N GLU A 36 9.06 -3.44 -11.96
CA GLU A 36 9.16 -3.52 -13.42
C GLU A 36 9.47 -2.17 -14.08
N TYR A 37 9.00 -1.08 -13.48
CA TYR A 37 9.25 0.29 -13.95
C TYR A 37 10.45 0.97 -13.28
N ASP A 38 11.33 0.20 -12.62
CA ASP A 38 12.57 0.69 -12.00
C ASP A 38 12.37 1.77 -10.92
N TYR A 39 11.27 1.72 -10.16
CA TYR A 39 11.14 2.51 -8.94
C TYR A 39 12.10 2.00 -7.86
N ASP A 40 12.63 2.92 -7.06
CA ASP A 40 13.60 2.58 -6.01
C ASP A 40 12.97 1.92 -4.79
N SER A 41 11.68 2.21 -4.50
CA SER A 41 11.04 1.77 -3.26
C SER A 41 9.51 1.74 -3.28
N VAL A 42 8.94 0.90 -2.43
CA VAL A 42 7.51 0.87 -2.08
C VAL A 42 7.33 1.12 -0.58
N TRP A 43 6.28 1.87 -0.24
CA TRP A 43 6.03 2.30 1.13
C TRP A 43 4.62 1.94 1.59
N GLY A 44 4.53 1.24 2.70
CA GLY A 44 3.28 1.05 3.43
C GLY A 44 2.84 2.35 4.12
N ASN A 45 1.58 2.39 4.54
CA ASN A 45 1.06 3.43 5.43
C ASN A 45 0.27 2.75 6.55
N ASP A 46 0.63 3.05 7.80
CA ASP A 46 0.05 2.38 8.96
C ASP A 46 -1.05 3.20 9.65
N HIS A 47 -2.09 2.49 10.10
CA HIS A 47 -3.09 3.01 11.03
C HIS A 47 -3.58 1.88 11.94
N ILE A 48 -3.33 2.03 13.24
CA ILE A 48 -3.84 1.10 14.26
C ILE A 48 -5.37 1.22 14.40
N THR A 49 -5.93 2.39 14.12
CA THR A 49 -7.37 2.66 14.21
C THR A 49 -7.85 3.45 12.99
N VAL A 50 -9.07 3.16 12.54
CA VAL A 50 -9.75 3.96 11.50
C VAL A 50 -10.10 5.33 12.07
N GLN A 51 -9.84 6.38 11.29
CA GLN A 51 -10.15 7.76 11.64
C GLN A 51 -11.65 7.99 11.73
N ASP A 52 -12.09 8.84 12.66
CA ASP A 52 -13.53 9.06 12.91
C ASP A 52 -14.29 9.55 11.68
N TYR A 53 -13.64 10.33 10.82
CA TYR A 53 -14.25 10.82 9.57
C TYR A 53 -14.30 9.76 8.45
N VAL A 54 -13.52 8.67 8.56
CA VAL A 54 -13.54 7.55 7.59
C VAL A 54 -14.57 6.49 7.99
N LYS A 55 -14.80 6.29 9.30
CA LYS A 55 -15.76 5.30 9.82
C LYS A 55 -17.15 5.32 9.17
N PRO A 56 -17.78 6.48 8.87
CA PRO A 56 -19.12 6.48 8.26
C PRO A 56 -19.12 6.25 6.74
N ILE A 57 -17.97 6.14 6.08
CA ILE A 57 -17.87 6.01 4.62
C ILE A 57 -18.25 4.58 4.18
N SER A 58 -19.01 4.49 3.09
CA SER A 58 -19.44 3.22 2.47
C SER A 58 -18.93 3.13 1.02
N PRO A 59 -18.39 1.97 0.58
CA PRO A 59 -18.15 0.76 1.37
C PRO A 59 -17.12 0.97 2.49
N GLN A 60 -17.14 0.09 3.49
CA GLN A 60 -16.20 0.17 4.62
C GLN A 60 -14.77 0.08 4.10
N SER A 61 -13.95 1.06 4.48
CA SER A 61 -12.55 1.13 4.08
C SER A 61 -11.72 -0.05 4.62
N SER A 62 -10.88 -0.61 3.75
CA SER A 62 -9.94 -1.69 4.08
C SER A 62 -8.62 -1.12 4.60
N PHE A 63 -8.18 -1.64 5.75
CA PHE A 63 -6.89 -1.32 6.36
C PHE A 63 -6.10 -2.63 6.56
N PHE A 64 -4.99 -2.74 5.83
CA PHE A 64 -4.04 -3.83 5.84
C PHE A 64 -2.84 -3.49 6.70
N SER A 65 -2.31 -4.48 7.40
CA SER A 65 -1.05 -4.33 8.15
C SER A 65 0.12 -4.10 7.19
N PRO A 66 0.86 -2.98 7.30
CA PRO A 66 2.02 -2.73 6.44
C PRO A 66 3.07 -3.83 6.53
N LEU A 67 3.35 -4.35 7.72
CA LEU A 67 4.34 -5.41 7.91
C LEU A 67 3.97 -6.70 7.14
N ILE A 68 2.70 -7.12 7.19
CA ILE A 68 2.23 -8.31 6.46
C ILE A 68 2.16 -8.06 4.96
N SER A 69 1.72 -6.87 4.55
CA SER A 69 1.70 -6.46 3.15
C SER A 69 3.10 -6.43 2.54
N LEU A 70 4.08 -5.84 3.22
CA LEU A 70 5.47 -5.80 2.77
C LEU A 70 6.12 -7.18 2.78
N ALA A 71 5.80 -8.04 3.76
CA ALA A 71 6.25 -9.44 3.74
C ALA A 71 5.72 -10.17 2.49
N SER A 72 4.46 -9.92 2.12
CA SER A 72 3.85 -10.49 0.91
C SER A 72 4.53 -9.96 -0.36
N ILE A 73 4.79 -8.65 -0.44
CA ILE A 73 5.53 -8.02 -1.55
C ILE A 73 6.94 -8.61 -1.66
N SER A 74 7.64 -8.76 -0.53
CA SER A 74 9.01 -9.31 -0.49
C SER A 74 9.12 -10.73 -1.04
N SER A 75 8.01 -11.48 -1.04
CA SER A 75 7.99 -12.85 -1.55
C SER A 75 7.92 -12.96 -3.08
N VAL A 76 7.63 -11.84 -3.76
CA VAL A 76 7.42 -11.78 -5.22
C VAL A 76 8.20 -10.65 -5.90
N THR A 77 9.11 -9.99 -5.18
CA THR A 77 9.99 -8.93 -5.70
C THR A 77 11.43 -9.19 -5.25
N GLU A 78 12.41 -8.71 -6.01
CA GLU A 78 13.84 -9.04 -5.77
C GLU A 78 14.75 -7.82 -5.55
N ARG A 79 14.37 -6.64 -6.05
CA ARG A 79 15.23 -5.45 -6.13
C ARG A 79 14.65 -4.23 -5.42
N ILE A 80 13.32 -4.06 -5.43
CA ILE A 80 12.66 -2.88 -4.89
C ILE A 80 12.81 -2.81 -3.36
N LYS A 81 13.13 -1.63 -2.84
CA LYS A 81 13.28 -1.44 -1.39
C LYS A 81 11.91 -1.33 -0.72
N LEU A 82 11.79 -1.92 0.47
CA LEU A 82 10.55 -1.92 1.24
C LEU A 82 10.67 -0.96 2.42
N GLY A 83 9.68 -0.06 2.56
CA GLY A 83 9.60 0.92 3.64
C GLY A 83 8.21 0.98 4.27
N ILE A 84 8.15 1.49 5.51
CA ILE A 84 6.92 1.78 6.27
C ILE A 84 6.91 3.28 6.55
#